data_AF-A0A1M7SQC4-F1
#
_entry.id   AF-A0A1M7SQC4-F1
#
_cell.length_a   1.000
_cell.length_b   1.000
_cell.length_c   1.000
_cell.angle_alpha   90.00
_cell.angle_beta   90.00
_cell.angle_gamma   90.00
#
_symmetry.space_group_name_H-M   'P 1'
#
loop_
_entity.id
_entity.type
_entity.pdbx_description
1 polymer ?
#
loop_
_entity_poly.entity_id
_entity_poly.type
_entity_poly.pdbx_seq_one_letter_code
_entity_poly.pdbx_strand_id
1 'polypeptide(L)'
;MPEIILENITKRWGKFFGVDNVSLNIPNNSFITLLGPSGCGKTTILRMIAGLETPTEGKITIGDKVVFDSNAGINVPANKRKVGFLFQNYALWPNMTVYENISFGLKNIHEEMPVLDPEAKQTGDIVRALANGTKIKEIVEECRDKNGKLDENKAHIKLIDNYNLSIYSAKELFNLGIHSSSDPDKVAKAKLAEYEEKLAGIKEKYAREGKELSSKYHVLKNGNEILETRKLTKEEIDSRVRACSRIVKIGMFMDRYPAELSGGQQQRVAIARTLAPEPQVLFMDEPLSNLDAKLRLEMRYELQRLHVETGSTFVYVTHDQMEAMTLATRICLVNNGVLQQYAAPLDVYSRPANLFVADFVGNPSMNFVDAKGAQAADGSVELNILDGVKAKFVPNEPLKISEWRAERDKEEADKKEFERQRLMKKGAVEKSNKDEVFKYHVQKVEEQDESLMDEPVITDEDFVLGIRPEAIDIEPNGKINTKIYGAMPTGMESTLKLKVGDFLLTSVIFGNSIYLIGQDANIDIKGKDILLFDRRSGKLISGGTLEIM
;
A
#
# COMPACT_ATOMS: atom_id res chain seq x y z
N MET A 1 -11.30 12.39 -0.76
CA MET A 1 -11.22 11.28 0.20
C MET A 1 -10.68 11.80 1.51
N PRO A 2 -10.95 11.15 2.66
CA PRO A 2 -10.59 11.67 3.97
C PRO A 2 -9.12 11.41 4.33
N GLU A 3 -8.54 12.37 5.03
CA GLU A 3 -7.24 12.28 5.69
C GLU A 3 -7.41 11.40 6.91
N ILE A 4 -6.39 10.62 7.29
CA ILE A 4 -6.45 9.79 8.50
C ILE A 4 -5.35 10.24 9.45
N ILE A 5 -5.76 10.67 10.64
CA ILE A 5 -4.84 11.18 11.66
C ILE A 5 -4.91 10.24 12.87
N LEU A 6 -3.76 9.70 13.25
CA LEU A 6 -3.53 8.95 14.49
C LEU A 6 -2.74 9.86 15.42
N GLU A 7 -3.24 10.04 16.64
CA GLU A 7 -2.59 10.84 17.67
C GLU A 7 -2.34 9.95 18.89
N ASN A 8 -1.07 9.69 19.16
CA ASN A 8 -0.57 8.96 20.34
C ASN A 8 -1.24 7.60 20.55
N ILE A 9 -1.50 6.88 19.45
CA ILE A 9 -2.24 5.62 19.47
C ILE A 9 -1.43 4.54 20.16
N THR A 10 -2.03 3.95 21.18
CA THR A 10 -1.45 2.88 21.97
C THR A 10 -2.41 1.72 22.07
N LYS A 11 -1.89 0.50 21.90
CA LYS A 11 -2.60 -0.75 22.12
C LYS A 11 -1.76 -1.68 23.00
N ARG A 12 -2.35 -2.07 24.12
CA ARG A 12 -1.74 -3.02 25.07
C ARG A 12 -2.70 -4.13 25.49
N TRP A 13 -2.11 -5.27 25.81
CA TRP A 13 -2.76 -6.43 26.44
C TRP A 13 -2.04 -6.74 27.74
N GLY A 14 -2.63 -6.34 28.88
CA GLY A 14 -1.93 -6.35 30.15
C GLY A 14 -0.69 -5.45 30.10
N LYS A 15 0.49 -6.04 30.31
CA LYS A 15 1.80 -5.37 30.25
C LYS A 15 2.47 -5.39 28.88
N PHE A 16 1.93 -6.14 27.92
CA PHE A 16 2.48 -6.23 26.57
C PHE A 16 1.94 -5.10 25.70
N PHE A 17 2.81 -4.30 25.10
CA PHE A 17 2.45 -3.20 24.21
C PHE A 17 2.65 -3.63 22.76
N GLY A 18 1.54 -3.83 22.03
CA GLY A 18 1.57 -4.18 20.62
C GLY A 18 1.70 -2.98 19.69
N VAL A 19 1.26 -1.81 20.15
CA VAL A 19 1.48 -0.49 19.52
C VAL A 19 1.70 0.50 20.66
N ASP A 20 2.74 1.31 20.58
CA ASP A 20 3.16 2.21 21.66
C ASP A 20 3.36 3.62 21.11
N ASN A 21 2.43 4.51 21.46
CA ASN A 21 2.47 5.94 21.16
C ASN A 21 2.72 6.29 19.67
N VAL A 22 2.01 5.64 18.76
CA VAL A 22 2.14 5.90 17.32
C VAL A 22 1.29 7.09 16.91
N SER A 23 1.95 8.12 16.38
CA SER A 23 1.32 9.27 15.73
C SER A 23 1.64 9.26 14.24
N LEU A 24 0.61 9.42 13.40
CA LEU A 24 0.73 9.28 11.95
C LEU A 24 -0.32 10.15 11.27
N ASN A 25 0.08 10.89 10.24
CA ASN A 25 -0.84 11.56 9.33
C ASN A 25 -0.77 10.88 7.95
N ILE A 26 -1.90 10.32 7.51
CA ILE A 26 -2.09 9.68 6.20
C ILE A 26 -2.85 10.66 5.30
N PRO A 27 -2.19 11.25 4.29
CA PRO A 27 -2.82 12.21 3.39
C PRO A 27 -3.93 11.60 2.53
N ASN A 28 -4.77 12.48 1.98
CA ASN A 28 -5.79 12.11 1.00
C ASN A 28 -5.18 11.45 -0.24
N ASN A 29 -5.87 10.44 -0.78
CA ASN A 29 -5.48 9.75 -2.01
C ASN A 29 -4.05 9.19 -1.95
N SER A 30 -3.56 8.83 -0.76
CA SER A 30 -2.25 8.22 -0.58
C SER A 30 -2.34 6.70 -0.59
N PHE A 31 -1.29 6.05 -1.08
CA PHE A 31 -1.06 4.62 -0.90
C PHE A 31 -0.01 4.47 0.20
N ILE A 32 -0.43 4.15 1.42
CA ILE A 32 0.46 3.96 2.56
C ILE A 32 0.72 2.49 2.77
N THR A 33 2.00 2.13 2.93
CA THR A 33 2.38 0.78 3.30
C THR A 33 2.93 0.72 4.72
N LEU A 34 2.29 -0.09 5.57
CA LEU A 34 2.80 -0.49 6.87
C LEU A 34 3.78 -1.67 6.65
N LEU A 35 5.06 -1.43 6.96
CA LEU A 35 6.16 -2.36 6.75
C LEU A 35 6.88 -2.66 8.07
N GLY A 36 7.50 -3.83 8.19
CA GLY A 36 8.31 -4.21 9.35
C GLY A 36 8.27 -5.72 9.64
N PRO A 37 9.06 -6.21 10.62
CA PRO A 37 9.15 -7.62 10.99
C PRO A 37 7.81 -8.25 11.41
N SER A 38 7.74 -9.58 11.43
CA SER A 38 6.57 -10.27 11.99
C SER A 38 6.36 -9.87 13.45
N GLY A 39 5.09 -9.69 13.86
CA GLY A 39 4.74 -9.31 15.23
C GLY A 39 4.99 -7.85 15.62
N CYS A 40 5.50 -6.99 14.73
CA CYS A 40 5.83 -5.60 15.10
C CYS A 40 4.64 -4.63 15.24
N GLY A 41 3.39 -5.08 15.08
CA GLY A 41 2.19 -4.25 15.31
C GLY A 41 1.49 -3.70 14.06
N LYS A 42 1.97 -3.98 12.84
CA LYS A 42 1.37 -3.49 11.57
C LYS A 42 -0.12 -3.78 11.45
N THR A 43 -0.50 -5.06 11.54
CA THR A 43 -1.90 -5.51 11.46
C THR A 43 -2.74 -4.93 12.59
N THR A 44 -2.16 -4.73 13.78
CA THR A 44 -2.84 -4.08 14.91
C THR A 44 -3.16 -2.63 14.59
N ILE A 45 -2.21 -1.86 14.04
CA ILE A 45 -2.44 -0.47 13.58
C ILE A 45 -3.56 -0.44 12.55
N LEU A 46 -3.46 -1.29 11.51
CA LEU A 46 -4.47 -1.39 10.45
C LEU A 46 -5.88 -1.65 11.01
N ARG A 47 -6.02 -2.65 11.89
CA ARG A 47 -7.31 -3.05 12.49
C ARG A 47 -7.88 -1.96 13.40
N MET A 48 -7.04 -1.20 14.10
CA MET A 48 -7.47 -0.07 14.92
C MET A 48 -8.06 1.07 14.08
N ILE A 49 -7.43 1.40 12.96
CA ILE A 49 -7.95 2.42 12.03
C ILE A 49 -9.27 1.94 11.42
N ALA A 50 -9.34 0.66 11.03
CA ALA A 50 -10.56 0.06 10.49
C ALA A 50 -11.70 -0.09 11.50
N GLY A 51 -11.41 -0.06 12.81
CA GLY A 51 -12.40 -0.27 13.88
C GLY A 51 -12.73 -1.74 14.16
N LEU A 52 -11.83 -2.65 13.76
CA LEU A 52 -11.87 -4.08 14.08
C LEU A 52 -11.16 -4.40 15.41
N GLU A 53 -10.27 -3.51 15.83
CA GLU A 53 -9.59 -3.55 17.13
C GLU A 53 -9.80 -2.22 17.84
N THR A 54 -10.00 -2.22 19.16
CA THR A 54 -10.15 -0.99 19.94
C THR A 54 -8.79 -0.58 20.51
N PRO A 55 -8.27 0.63 20.22
CA PRO A 55 -7.06 1.14 20.89
C PRO A 55 -7.27 1.25 22.39
N THR A 56 -6.17 1.19 23.15
CA THR A 56 -6.23 1.42 24.60
C THR A 56 -6.25 2.91 24.90
N GLU A 57 -5.43 3.69 24.20
CA GLU A 57 -5.27 5.15 24.39
C GLU A 57 -5.06 5.84 23.04
N GLY A 58 -5.30 7.15 23.02
CA GLY A 58 -5.05 8.03 21.87
C GLY A 58 -6.33 8.41 21.12
N LYS A 59 -6.17 8.95 19.92
CA LYS A 59 -7.26 9.44 19.09
C LYS A 59 -7.06 9.10 17.62
N ILE A 60 -8.13 8.68 16.94
CA ILE A 60 -8.17 8.42 15.50
C ILE A 60 -9.24 9.30 14.86
N THR A 61 -8.83 10.06 13.85
CA THR A 61 -9.71 10.91 13.05
C THR A 61 -9.67 10.44 11.59
N ILE A 62 -10.83 10.31 10.95
CA ILE A 62 -10.98 10.02 9.52
C ILE A 62 -11.79 11.15 8.90
N GLY A 63 -11.14 11.98 8.10
CA GLY A 63 -11.71 13.21 7.54
C GLY A 63 -12.10 14.14 8.69
N ASP A 64 -13.33 14.63 8.67
CA ASP A 64 -13.84 15.50 9.73
C ASP A 64 -14.38 14.75 10.95
N LYS A 65 -14.34 13.41 10.94
CA LYS A 65 -14.97 12.56 11.96
C LYS A 65 -13.94 11.92 12.89
N VAL A 66 -14.03 12.24 14.17
CA VAL A 66 -13.35 11.47 15.22
C VAL A 66 -14.02 10.11 15.35
N VAL A 67 -13.29 9.04 15.03
CA VAL A 67 -13.81 7.66 15.08
C VAL A 67 -13.39 6.92 16.34
N PHE A 68 -12.34 7.39 17.01
CA PHE A 68 -11.92 6.90 18.32
C PHE A 68 -11.30 8.04 19.12
N ASP A 69 -11.63 8.13 20.40
CA ASP A 69 -10.98 9.02 21.37
C ASP A 69 -11.14 8.43 22.76
N SER A 70 -10.01 8.05 23.39
CA SER A 70 -10.01 7.45 24.71
C SER A 70 -10.47 8.40 25.82
N ASN A 71 -10.25 9.71 25.66
CA ASN A 71 -10.61 10.72 26.66
C ASN A 71 -12.08 11.12 26.55
N ALA A 72 -12.61 11.20 25.33
CA ALA A 72 -14.01 11.53 25.07
C ALA A 72 -14.96 10.31 25.11
N GLY A 73 -14.42 9.09 25.26
CA GLY A 73 -15.21 7.85 25.29
C GLY A 73 -15.82 7.49 23.93
N ILE A 74 -15.21 7.94 22.83
CA ILE A 74 -15.71 7.72 21.47
C ILE A 74 -15.13 6.41 20.94
N ASN A 75 -15.99 5.50 20.48
CA ASN A 75 -15.59 4.31 19.74
C ASN A 75 -16.61 3.97 18.64
N VAL A 76 -16.35 4.44 17.42
CA VAL A 76 -17.21 4.17 16.26
C VAL A 76 -16.87 2.78 15.72
N PRO A 77 -17.85 1.85 15.57
CA PRO A 77 -17.60 0.53 15.03
C PRO A 77 -17.28 0.55 13.53
N ALA A 78 -16.58 -0.47 13.03
CA ALA A 78 -16.11 -0.56 11.65
C ALA A 78 -17.18 -0.26 10.58
N ASN A 79 -18.39 -0.81 10.74
CA ASN A 79 -19.49 -0.62 9.79
C ASN A 79 -19.97 0.85 9.68
N LYS A 80 -19.70 1.69 10.68
CA LYS A 80 -20.04 3.13 10.68
C LYS A 80 -18.86 4.03 10.30
N ARG A 81 -17.71 3.45 9.94
CA ARG A 81 -16.52 4.17 9.47
C ARG A 81 -16.49 4.33 7.94
N LYS A 82 -17.37 3.65 7.19
CA LYS A 82 -17.42 3.67 5.71
C LYS A 82 -16.09 3.26 5.05
N VAL A 83 -15.49 2.20 5.58
CA VAL A 83 -14.18 1.67 5.16
C VAL A 83 -14.32 0.32 4.48
N GLY A 84 -13.46 0.05 3.51
CA GLY A 84 -13.30 -1.25 2.88
C GLY A 84 -12.16 -2.01 3.54
N PHE A 85 -12.32 -3.30 3.80
CA PHE A 85 -11.25 -4.14 4.36
C PHE A 85 -11.08 -5.40 3.51
N LEU A 86 -9.84 -5.66 3.09
CA LEU A 86 -9.42 -6.88 2.40
C LEU A 86 -8.50 -7.69 3.33
N PHE A 87 -8.94 -8.89 3.68
CA PHE A 87 -8.20 -9.81 4.53
C PHE A 87 -7.18 -10.63 3.72
N GLN A 88 -6.16 -11.15 4.40
CA GLN A 88 -5.14 -12.06 3.85
C GLN A 88 -5.76 -13.28 3.15
N ASN A 89 -6.82 -13.84 3.76
CA ASN A 89 -7.67 -14.82 3.09
C ASN A 89 -8.82 -14.08 2.41
N TYR A 90 -9.06 -14.39 1.12
CA TYR A 90 -10.05 -13.70 0.28
C TYR A 90 -11.48 -13.69 0.85
N ALA A 91 -11.75 -14.55 1.84
CA ALA A 91 -12.99 -14.62 2.60
C ALA A 91 -14.22 -14.64 1.68
N LEU A 92 -14.11 -15.28 0.51
CA LEU A 92 -15.20 -15.41 -0.45
C LEU A 92 -16.20 -16.43 0.06
N TRP A 93 -17.49 -16.21 -0.20
CA TRP A 93 -18.52 -17.19 0.07
C TRP A 93 -18.45 -18.29 -1.01
N PRO A 94 -18.12 -19.54 -0.65
CA PRO A 94 -17.86 -20.59 -1.63
C PRO A 94 -19.12 -21.02 -2.39
N ASN A 95 -20.29 -20.87 -1.77
CA ASN A 95 -21.59 -21.24 -2.32
C ASN A 95 -22.30 -20.08 -3.03
N MET A 96 -21.60 -18.97 -3.28
CA MET A 96 -22.12 -17.81 -4.00
C MET A 96 -21.34 -17.62 -5.28
N THR A 97 -21.98 -17.19 -6.36
CA THR A 97 -21.30 -16.80 -7.59
C THR A 97 -20.44 -15.54 -7.38
N VAL A 98 -19.60 -15.20 -8.37
CA VAL A 98 -18.86 -13.92 -8.37
C VAL A 98 -19.81 -12.73 -8.23
N TYR A 99 -20.91 -12.70 -8.97
CA TYR A 99 -21.92 -11.66 -8.86
C TYR A 99 -22.50 -11.55 -7.45
N GLU A 100 -22.82 -12.69 -6.84
CA GLU A 100 -23.39 -12.75 -5.50
C GLU A 100 -22.39 -12.31 -4.44
N ASN A 101 -21.12 -12.72 -4.56
CA ASN A 101 -20.04 -12.28 -3.67
C ASN A 101 -19.89 -10.75 -3.67
N ILE A 102 -19.91 -10.12 -4.85
CA ILE A 102 -19.75 -8.66 -4.99
C ILE A 102 -21.03 -7.92 -4.55
N SER A 103 -22.21 -8.41 -4.93
CA SER A 103 -23.49 -7.76 -4.62
C SER A 103 -23.95 -7.93 -3.17
N PHE A 104 -23.42 -8.90 -2.42
CA PHE A 104 -23.86 -9.22 -1.07
C PHE A 104 -23.77 -8.03 -0.12
N GLY A 105 -22.65 -7.30 -0.13
CA GLY A 105 -22.46 -6.12 0.72
C GLY A 105 -23.46 -5.01 0.41
N LEU A 106 -23.75 -4.82 -0.88
CA LEU A 106 -24.67 -3.77 -1.37
C LEU A 106 -26.12 -4.01 -0.96
N LYS A 107 -26.56 -5.28 -0.92
CA LYS A 107 -27.94 -5.65 -0.53
C LYS A 107 -28.28 -5.24 0.91
N ASN A 108 -27.26 -5.12 1.76
CA ASN A 108 -27.39 -4.79 3.18
C ASN A 108 -27.17 -3.31 3.49
N ILE A 109 -26.83 -2.49 2.49
CA ILE A 109 -26.68 -1.05 2.67
C ILE A 109 -28.07 -0.44 2.93
N HIS A 110 -28.17 0.25 4.07
CA HIS A 110 -29.34 1.01 4.46
C HIS A 110 -28.87 2.36 5.02
N GLU A 111 -28.81 3.35 4.13
CA GLU A 111 -28.26 4.66 4.42
C GLU A 111 -29.16 5.75 3.82
N GLU A 112 -29.01 6.96 4.33
CA GLU A 112 -29.59 8.15 3.73
C GLU A 112 -28.91 8.45 2.39
N MET A 113 -29.69 8.41 1.30
CA MET A 113 -29.18 8.59 -0.06
C MET A 113 -30.24 9.25 -0.97
N PRO A 114 -29.82 9.87 -2.08
CA PRO A 114 -30.74 10.46 -3.04
C PRO A 114 -31.79 9.46 -3.53
N VAL A 115 -33.05 9.88 -3.57
CA VAL A 115 -34.13 9.09 -4.16
C VAL A 115 -33.90 9.01 -5.67
N LEU A 116 -33.78 7.79 -6.19
CA LEU A 116 -33.61 7.52 -7.62
C LEU A 116 -34.90 6.95 -8.18
N ASP A 117 -35.34 7.45 -9.34
CA ASP A 117 -36.41 6.78 -10.09
C ASP A 117 -35.80 5.67 -10.98
N PRO A 118 -36.04 4.38 -10.67
CA PRO A 118 -35.41 3.27 -11.38
C PRO A 118 -35.88 3.16 -12.83
N GLU A 119 -37.13 3.51 -13.10
CA GLU A 119 -37.71 3.45 -14.46
C GLU A 119 -37.14 4.57 -15.33
N ALA A 120 -37.00 5.79 -14.79
CA ALA A 120 -36.34 6.90 -15.47
C ALA A 120 -34.88 6.58 -15.78
N LYS A 121 -34.16 5.96 -14.83
CA LYS A 121 -32.77 5.54 -15.03
C LYS A 121 -32.65 4.52 -16.16
N GLN A 122 -33.40 3.43 -16.10
CA GLN A 122 -33.40 2.38 -17.13
C GLN A 122 -33.76 2.95 -18.50
N THR A 123 -34.82 3.76 -18.57
CA THR A 123 -35.26 4.42 -19.81
C THR A 123 -34.16 5.34 -20.36
N GLY A 124 -33.55 6.16 -19.51
CA GLY A 124 -32.48 7.07 -19.89
C GLY A 124 -31.19 6.38 -20.33
N ASP A 125 -30.84 5.26 -19.69
CA ASP A 125 -29.72 4.40 -20.10
C ASP A 125 -29.96 3.78 -21.49
N ILE A 126 -31.19 3.36 -21.78
CA ILE A 126 -31.60 2.86 -23.12
C ILE A 126 -31.58 3.97 -24.16
N VAL A 127 -32.16 5.15 -23.87
CA VAL A 127 -32.11 6.34 -24.76
C VAL A 127 -30.66 6.65 -25.17
N ARG A 128 -29.73 6.65 -24.20
CA ARG A 128 -28.31 6.87 -24.47
C ARG A 128 -27.70 5.79 -25.37
N ALA A 129 -28.05 4.53 -25.17
CA ALA A 129 -27.53 3.42 -25.98
C ALA A 129 -28.08 3.43 -27.41
N LEU A 130 -29.35 3.83 -27.61
CA LEU A 130 -30.05 3.86 -28.89
C LEU A 130 -29.52 4.92 -29.87
N ALA A 131 -28.60 5.80 -29.46
CA ALA A 131 -28.02 6.83 -30.31
C ALA A 131 -27.30 6.28 -31.57
N ASN A 132 -26.83 5.02 -31.53
CA ASN A 132 -26.15 4.38 -32.65
C ASN A 132 -26.57 2.91 -32.79
N GLY A 133 -27.56 2.65 -33.66
CA GLY A 133 -28.11 1.32 -33.90
C GLY A 133 -27.13 0.39 -34.60
N THR A 134 -26.35 0.92 -35.54
CA THR A 134 -25.30 0.17 -36.25
C THR A 134 -24.27 -0.40 -35.28
N LYS A 135 -23.79 0.42 -34.33
CA LYS A 135 -22.85 -0.04 -33.29
C LYS A 135 -23.45 -1.13 -32.40
N ILE A 136 -24.74 -1.04 -32.04
CA ILE A 136 -25.43 -2.11 -31.29
C ILE A 136 -25.38 -3.42 -32.07
N LYS A 137 -25.66 -3.39 -33.38
CA LYS A 137 -25.61 -4.58 -34.23
C LYS A 137 -24.20 -5.16 -34.31
N GLU A 138 -23.19 -4.33 -34.56
CA GLU A 138 -21.79 -4.76 -34.61
C GLU A 138 -21.38 -5.50 -33.33
N ILE A 139 -21.66 -4.91 -32.17
CA ILE A 139 -21.35 -5.50 -30.86
C ILE A 139 -21.98 -6.89 -30.69
N VAL A 140 -23.26 -7.04 -31.07
CA VAL A 140 -23.99 -8.31 -30.92
C VAL A 140 -23.50 -9.34 -31.94
N GLU A 141 -23.25 -8.95 -33.18
CA GLU A 141 -22.78 -9.84 -34.24
C GLU A 141 -21.38 -10.41 -33.96
N GLU A 142 -20.49 -9.64 -33.31
CA GLU A 142 -19.19 -10.14 -32.84
C GLU A 142 -19.29 -11.24 -31.74
N CYS A 143 -20.50 -11.49 -31.22
CA CYS A 143 -20.74 -12.54 -30.22
C CYS A 143 -21.15 -13.87 -30.85
N ARG A 144 -21.19 -13.97 -32.19
CA ARG A 144 -21.39 -15.25 -32.88
C ARG A 144 -20.13 -16.12 -32.82
N ASP A 145 -20.35 -17.42 -32.68
CA ASP A 145 -19.29 -18.43 -32.80
C ASP A 145 -18.92 -18.70 -34.27
N LYS A 146 -17.94 -19.59 -34.49
CA LYS A 146 -17.49 -20.00 -35.83
C LYS A 146 -18.58 -20.67 -36.66
N ASN A 147 -19.66 -21.14 -36.03
CA ASN A 147 -20.81 -21.79 -36.66
C ASN A 147 -21.98 -20.80 -36.86
N GLY A 148 -21.79 -19.51 -36.56
CA GLY A 148 -22.80 -18.47 -36.68
C GLY A 148 -23.84 -18.44 -35.56
N LYS A 149 -23.70 -19.27 -34.51
CA LYS A 149 -24.60 -19.29 -33.35
C LYS A 149 -24.27 -18.12 -32.43
N LEU A 150 -25.29 -17.34 -32.07
CA LEU A 150 -25.14 -16.20 -31.16
C LEU A 150 -25.03 -16.67 -29.70
N ASP A 151 -24.01 -16.18 -28.99
CA ASP A 151 -23.92 -16.28 -27.54
C ASP A 151 -24.58 -15.05 -26.90
N GLU A 152 -25.83 -15.21 -26.45
CA GLU A 152 -26.61 -14.14 -25.83
C GLU A 152 -25.97 -13.60 -24.55
N ASN A 153 -25.34 -14.46 -23.74
CA ASN A 153 -24.68 -14.02 -22.51
C ASN A 153 -23.50 -13.12 -22.83
N LYS A 154 -22.69 -13.50 -23.81
CA LYS A 154 -21.59 -12.67 -24.31
C LYS A 154 -22.08 -11.35 -24.90
N ALA A 155 -23.21 -11.37 -25.63
CA ALA A 155 -23.82 -10.17 -26.18
C ALA A 155 -24.28 -9.20 -25.09
N HIS A 156 -24.97 -9.69 -24.05
CA HIS A 156 -25.36 -8.88 -22.90
C HIS A 156 -24.15 -8.24 -22.22
N ILE A 157 -23.08 -9.01 -21.97
CA ILE A 157 -21.85 -8.50 -21.34
C ILE A 157 -21.22 -7.39 -22.21
N LYS A 158 -21.09 -7.60 -23.52
CA LYS A 158 -20.53 -6.57 -24.39
C LYS A 158 -21.38 -5.30 -24.45
N LEU A 159 -22.70 -5.42 -24.44
CA LEU A 159 -23.61 -4.27 -24.39
C LEU A 159 -23.45 -3.50 -23.07
N ILE A 160 -23.34 -4.22 -21.95
CA ILE A 160 -23.06 -3.62 -20.64
C ILE A 160 -21.75 -2.82 -20.68
N ASP A 161 -20.68 -3.41 -21.20
CA ASP A 161 -19.36 -2.78 -21.18
C ASP A 161 -19.25 -1.59 -22.13
N ASN A 162 -19.93 -1.63 -23.29
CA ASN A 162 -19.90 -0.54 -24.28
C ASN A 162 -20.77 0.66 -23.89
N TYR A 163 -21.88 0.44 -23.17
CA TYR A 163 -22.88 1.47 -22.89
C TYR A 163 -23.07 1.76 -21.40
N ASN A 164 -22.25 1.15 -20.53
CA ASN A 164 -22.32 1.25 -19.06
C ASN A 164 -23.71 0.89 -18.50
N LEU A 165 -24.32 -0.16 -19.03
CA LEU A 165 -25.68 -0.59 -18.66
C LEU A 165 -25.67 -1.57 -17.47
N SER A 166 -26.82 -1.72 -16.82
CA SER A 166 -27.10 -2.93 -16.03
C SER A 166 -27.44 -4.11 -16.94
N ILE A 167 -27.54 -5.31 -16.36
CA ILE A 167 -28.06 -6.49 -17.04
C ILE A 167 -29.52 -6.35 -17.45
N TYR A 168 -30.32 -5.59 -16.70
CA TYR A 168 -31.74 -5.39 -17.02
C TYR A 168 -31.89 -4.48 -18.24
N SER A 169 -31.18 -3.34 -18.22
CA SER A 169 -31.11 -2.40 -19.34
C SER A 169 -30.50 -3.03 -20.59
N ALA A 170 -29.46 -3.87 -20.45
CA ALA A 170 -28.84 -4.57 -21.58
C ALA A 170 -29.75 -5.64 -22.19
N LYS A 171 -30.48 -6.41 -21.37
CA LYS A 171 -31.49 -7.37 -21.84
C LYS A 171 -32.63 -6.67 -22.56
N GLU A 172 -33.11 -5.55 -22.02
CA GLU A 172 -34.15 -4.77 -22.67
C GLU A 172 -33.69 -4.23 -24.03
N LEU A 173 -32.50 -3.61 -24.08
CA LEU A 173 -31.89 -3.14 -25.33
C LEU A 173 -31.72 -4.26 -26.37
N PHE A 174 -31.28 -5.44 -25.93
CA PHE A 174 -31.14 -6.61 -26.79
C PHE A 174 -32.49 -7.06 -27.37
N ASN A 175 -33.52 -7.11 -26.52
CA ASN A 175 -34.88 -7.51 -26.88
C ASN A 175 -35.60 -6.52 -27.80
N LEU A 176 -35.09 -5.29 -27.96
CA LEU A 176 -35.60 -4.35 -28.97
C LEU A 176 -35.32 -4.80 -30.42
N GLY A 177 -34.51 -5.85 -30.62
CA GLY A 177 -34.34 -6.49 -31.92
C GLY A 177 -33.53 -5.67 -32.95
N ILE A 178 -32.83 -4.63 -32.51
CA ILE A 178 -32.05 -3.71 -33.36
C ILE A 178 -30.98 -4.48 -34.16
N HIS A 179 -30.31 -5.42 -33.49
CA HIS A 179 -29.25 -6.24 -34.08
C HIS A 179 -29.75 -7.16 -35.21
N SER A 180 -31.01 -7.58 -35.16
CA SER A 180 -31.62 -8.45 -36.19
C SER A 180 -32.15 -7.68 -37.40
N SER A 181 -32.18 -6.34 -37.35
CA SER A 181 -32.69 -5.51 -38.44
C SER A 181 -31.73 -5.42 -39.63
N SER A 182 -32.28 -5.33 -40.84
CA SER A 182 -31.52 -4.95 -42.05
C SER A 182 -31.09 -3.48 -42.03
N ASP A 183 -31.86 -2.61 -41.35
CA ASP A 183 -31.57 -1.20 -41.12
C ASP A 183 -31.64 -0.91 -39.60
N PRO A 184 -30.52 -1.10 -38.88
CA PRO A 184 -30.47 -0.96 -37.42
C PRO A 184 -30.73 0.47 -36.95
N ASP A 185 -30.21 1.47 -37.68
CA ASP A 185 -30.34 2.88 -37.29
C ASP A 185 -31.78 3.38 -37.43
N LYS A 186 -32.53 2.92 -38.43
CA LYS A 186 -33.96 3.23 -38.54
C LYS A 186 -34.76 2.67 -37.36
N VAL A 187 -34.52 1.41 -36.99
CA VAL A 187 -35.20 0.78 -35.84
C VAL A 187 -34.78 1.46 -34.54
N ALA A 188 -33.49 1.74 -34.36
CA ALA A 188 -32.98 2.43 -33.18
C ALA A 188 -33.57 3.83 -33.04
N LYS A 189 -33.70 4.62 -34.12
CA LYS A 189 -34.36 5.94 -34.11
C LYS A 189 -35.84 5.85 -33.74
N ALA A 190 -36.57 4.86 -34.27
CA ALA A 190 -37.97 4.67 -33.92
C ALA A 190 -38.14 4.34 -32.43
N LYS A 191 -37.30 3.44 -31.91
CA LYS A 191 -37.27 3.11 -30.47
C LYS A 191 -36.77 4.25 -29.60
N LEU A 192 -35.84 5.06 -30.09
CA LEU A 192 -35.33 6.24 -29.39
C LEU A 192 -36.48 7.22 -29.12
N ALA A 193 -37.30 7.53 -30.12
CA ALA A 193 -38.45 8.42 -29.97
C ALA A 193 -39.47 7.88 -28.93
N GLU A 194 -39.76 6.58 -28.95
CA GLU A 194 -40.64 5.89 -27.99
C GLU A 194 -40.12 6.04 -26.54
N TYR A 195 -38.81 5.83 -26.33
CA TYR A 195 -38.21 5.92 -25.00
C TYR A 195 -38.00 7.37 -24.53
N GLU A 196 -37.76 8.31 -25.45
CA GLU A 196 -37.72 9.74 -25.14
C GLU A 196 -39.08 10.25 -24.67
N GLU A 197 -40.17 9.84 -25.32
CA GLU A 197 -41.53 10.15 -24.89
C GLU A 197 -41.83 9.53 -23.51
N LYS A 198 -41.44 8.27 -23.30
CA LYS A 198 -41.56 7.61 -22.00
C LYS A 198 -40.81 8.38 -20.90
N LEU A 199 -39.56 8.79 -21.17
CA LEU A 199 -38.75 9.56 -20.21
C LEU A 199 -39.34 10.96 -19.94
N ALA A 200 -39.87 11.61 -20.97
CA ALA A 200 -40.56 12.90 -20.84
C ALA A 200 -41.82 12.75 -19.95
N GLY A 201 -42.63 11.71 -20.16
CA GLY A 201 -43.79 11.42 -19.33
C GLY A 201 -43.44 11.19 -17.85
N ILE A 202 -42.33 10.51 -17.56
CA ILE A 202 -41.84 10.36 -16.18
C ILE A 202 -41.42 11.71 -15.59
N LYS A 203 -40.70 12.54 -16.34
CA LYS A 203 -40.31 13.90 -15.90
C LYS A 203 -41.54 14.78 -15.64
N GLU A 204 -42.54 14.73 -16.50
CA GLU A 204 -43.80 15.47 -16.31
C GLU A 204 -44.56 15.01 -15.07
N LYS A 205 -44.58 13.71 -14.77
CA LYS A 205 -45.19 13.17 -13.55
C LYS A 205 -44.57 13.81 -12.31
N TYR A 206 -43.24 13.89 -12.24
CA TYR A 206 -42.55 14.56 -11.13
C TYR A 206 -42.80 16.07 -11.13
N ALA A 207 -42.83 16.71 -12.29
CA ALA A 207 -43.13 18.14 -12.39
C ALA A 207 -44.52 18.50 -11.84
N ARG A 208 -45.53 17.64 -12.07
CA ARG A 208 -46.89 17.80 -11.50
C ARG A 208 -46.90 17.69 -9.97
N GLU A 209 -45.93 16.99 -9.38
CA GLU A 209 -45.72 16.90 -7.93
C GLU A 209 -44.82 18.02 -7.37
N GLY A 210 -44.41 18.98 -8.21
CA GLY A 210 -43.47 20.05 -7.82
C GLY A 210 -42.04 19.53 -7.58
N LYS A 211 -41.66 18.45 -8.25
CA LYS A 211 -40.34 17.80 -8.19
C LYS A 211 -39.71 17.77 -9.58
N GLU A 212 -38.40 17.59 -9.63
CA GLU A 212 -37.64 17.46 -10.88
C GLU A 212 -36.73 16.24 -10.84
N LEU A 213 -36.20 15.82 -12.00
CA LEU A 213 -35.18 14.78 -12.07
C LEU A 213 -33.83 15.37 -12.47
N SER A 214 -32.78 15.05 -11.73
CA SER A 214 -31.41 15.44 -12.06
C SER A 214 -30.89 14.70 -13.29
N SER A 215 -29.70 15.06 -13.77
CA SER A 215 -28.99 14.33 -14.84
C SER A 215 -28.65 12.87 -14.48
N LYS A 216 -28.67 12.53 -13.19
CA LYS A 216 -28.51 11.17 -12.67
C LYS A 216 -29.84 10.51 -12.31
N TYR A 217 -30.96 11.12 -12.70
CA TYR A 217 -32.32 10.68 -12.39
C TYR A 217 -32.64 10.66 -10.89
N HIS A 218 -31.92 11.47 -10.09
CA HIS A 218 -32.28 11.71 -8.70
C HIS A 218 -33.45 12.68 -8.62
N VAL A 219 -34.37 12.42 -7.69
CA VAL A 219 -35.52 13.29 -7.45
C VAL A 219 -35.08 14.54 -6.69
N LEU A 220 -35.36 15.69 -7.27
CA LEU A 220 -35.06 17.02 -6.75
C LEU A 220 -36.35 17.68 -6.25
N LYS A 221 -36.25 18.47 -5.18
CA LYS A 221 -37.29 19.40 -4.75
C LYS A 221 -36.65 20.76 -4.48
N ASN A 222 -37.12 21.81 -5.16
CA ASN A 222 -36.54 23.15 -5.11
C ASN A 222 -35.02 23.16 -5.40
N GLY A 223 -34.57 22.35 -6.36
CA GLY A 223 -33.16 22.25 -6.75
C GLY A 223 -32.26 21.41 -5.84
N ASN A 224 -32.76 20.88 -4.72
CA ASN A 224 -32.00 20.01 -3.82
C ASN A 224 -32.43 18.54 -3.96
N GLU A 225 -31.48 17.61 -3.89
CA GLU A 225 -31.77 16.17 -3.91
C GLU A 225 -32.58 15.75 -2.67
N ILE A 226 -33.68 15.04 -2.89
CA ILE A 226 -34.44 14.44 -1.80
C ILE A 226 -33.64 13.25 -1.28
N LEU A 227 -33.30 13.28 0.00
CA LEU A 227 -32.63 12.19 0.69
C LEU A 227 -33.65 11.34 1.44
N GLU A 228 -33.56 10.02 1.30
CA GLU A 228 -34.34 9.07 2.08
C GLU A 228 -33.45 7.94 2.59
N THR A 229 -33.76 7.43 3.78
CA THR A 229 -33.10 6.23 4.30
C THR A 229 -33.70 5.01 3.60
N ARG A 230 -32.98 4.47 2.61
CA ARG A 230 -33.48 3.38 1.76
C ARG A 230 -32.43 2.32 1.49
N LYS A 231 -32.85 1.22 0.85
CA LYS A 231 -31.93 0.23 0.28
C LYS A 231 -31.67 0.55 -1.19
N LEU A 232 -30.55 0.05 -1.70
CA LEU A 232 -30.28 0.09 -3.14
C LEU A 232 -31.29 -0.80 -3.89
N THR A 233 -31.78 -0.29 -5.01
CA THR A 233 -32.62 -1.07 -5.94
C THR A 233 -31.78 -2.13 -6.66
N LYS A 234 -32.43 -3.13 -7.26
CA LYS A 234 -31.74 -4.16 -8.04
C LYS A 234 -30.92 -3.56 -9.20
N GLU A 235 -31.44 -2.50 -9.82
CA GLU A 235 -30.78 -1.78 -10.91
C GLU A 235 -29.51 -1.07 -10.44
N GLU A 236 -29.56 -0.42 -9.28
CA GLU A 236 -28.39 0.23 -8.67
C GLU A 236 -27.32 -0.78 -8.26
N ILE A 237 -27.74 -1.89 -7.64
CA ILE A 237 -26.82 -2.97 -7.24
C ILE A 237 -26.11 -3.52 -8.47
N ASP A 238 -26.86 -3.89 -9.52
CA ASP A 238 -26.25 -4.47 -10.72
C ASP A 238 -25.32 -3.48 -11.41
N SER A 239 -25.75 -2.23 -11.58
CA SER A 239 -24.93 -1.17 -12.18
C SER A 239 -23.59 -0.97 -11.45
N ARG A 240 -23.59 -0.94 -10.10
CA ARG A 240 -22.37 -0.85 -9.28
C ARG A 240 -21.50 -2.10 -9.41
N VAL A 241 -22.09 -3.29 -9.32
CA VAL A 241 -21.37 -4.57 -9.45
C VAL A 241 -20.69 -4.66 -10.81
N ARG A 242 -21.39 -4.30 -11.89
CA ARG A 242 -20.85 -4.28 -13.27
C ARG A 242 -19.72 -3.28 -13.39
N ALA A 243 -19.88 -2.06 -12.86
CA ALA A 243 -18.83 -1.04 -12.85
C ALA A 243 -17.55 -1.55 -12.16
N CYS A 244 -17.67 -2.10 -10.96
CA CYS A 244 -16.53 -2.69 -10.25
C CYS A 244 -15.93 -3.88 -10.99
N SER A 245 -16.77 -4.73 -11.60
CA SER A 245 -16.29 -5.90 -12.35
C SER A 245 -15.44 -5.53 -13.56
N ARG A 246 -15.71 -4.37 -14.19
CA ARG A 246 -14.89 -3.81 -15.27
C ARG A 246 -13.55 -3.33 -14.75
N ILE A 247 -13.57 -2.57 -13.65
CA ILE A 247 -12.37 -2.03 -12.99
C ILE A 247 -11.38 -3.15 -12.62
N VAL A 248 -11.88 -4.28 -12.08
CA VAL A 248 -11.02 -5.42 -11.70
C VAL A 248 -10.83 -6.47 -12.81
N LYS A 249 -11.44 -6.28 -13.98
CA LYS A 249 -11.42 -7.21 -15.13
C LYS A 249 -11.94 -8.63 -14.81
N ILE A 250 -13.07 -8.73 -14.10
CA ILE A 250 -13.71 -10.02 -13.74
C ILE A 250 -15.09 -10.24 -14.39
N GLY A 251 -15.54 -9.31 -15.24
CA GLY A 251 -16.89 -9.31 -15.82
C GLY A 251 -17.30 -10.55 -16.62
N MET A 252 -16.36 -11.34 -17.14
CA MET A 252 -16.67 -12.60 -17.85
C MET A 252 -16.92 -13.80 -16.92
N PHE A 253 -16.65 -13.66 -15.62
CA PHE A 253 -16.72 -14.75 -14.65
C PHE A 253 -17.87 -14.59 -13.65
N MET A 254 -18.82 -13.68 -13.92
CA MET A 254 -19.87 -13.28 -12.97
C MET A 254 -20.75 -14.43 -12.48
N ASP A 255 -20.97 -15.44 -13.33
CA ASP A 255 -21.81 -16.60 -13.02
C ASP A 255 -21.02 -17.79 -12.44
N ARG A 256 -19.69 -17.67 -12.30
CA ARG A 256 -18.84 -18.73 -11.74
C ARG A 256 -18.79 -18.69 -10.22
N TYR A 257 -18.50 -19.84 -9.61
CA TYR A 257 -18.22 -19.98 -8.19
C TYR A 257 -16.71 -19.80 -7.90
N PRO A 258 -16.31 -19.41 -6.68
CA PRO A 258 -14.90 -19.25 -6.31
C PRO A 258 -14.02 -20.46 -6.63
N ALA A 259 -14.54 -21.68 -6.48
CA ALA A 259 -13.82 -22.93 -6.77
C ALA A 259 -13.47 -23.10 -8.27
N GLU A 260 -14.11 -22.36 -9.16
CA GLU A 260 -13.92 -22.41 -10.62
C GLU A 260 -12.95 -21.31 -11.13
N LEU A 261 -12.32 -20.58 -10.21
CA LEU A 261 -11.45 -19.43 -10.48
C LEU A 261 -10.01 -19.70 -10.06
N SER A 262 -9.06 -19.11 -10.78
CA SER A 262 -7.66 -19.06 -10.35
C SER A 262 -7.48 -18.20 -9.09
N GLY A 263 -6.37 -18.34 -8.37
CA GLY A 263 -6.09 -17.55 -7.16
C GLY A 263 -6.13 -16.02 -7.42
N GLY A 264 -5.62 -15.58 -8.56
CA GLY A 264 -5.65 -14.17 -8.96
C GLY A 264 -7.06 -13.68 -9.30
N GLN A 265 -7.87 -14.53 -9.94
CA GLN A 265 -9.27 -14.24 -10.20
C GLN A 265 -10.07 -14.15 -8.89
N GLN A 266 -9.87 -15.07 -7.94
CA GLN A 266 -10.50 -14.99 -6.62
C GLN A 266 -10.11 -13.69 -5.89
N GLN A 267 -8.85 -13.27 -5.98
CA GLN A 267 -8.43 -12.01 -5.39
C GLN A 267 -9.11 -10.80 -6.05
N ARG A 268 -9.23 -10.78 -7.39
CA ARG A 268 -9.98 -9.74 -8.12
C ARG A 268 -11.44 -9.68 -7.66
N VAL A 269 -12.08 -10.81 -7.39
CA VAL A 269 -13.44 -10.87 -6.80
C VAL A 269 -13.47 -10.26 -5.41
N ALA A 270 -12.49 -10.58 -4.56
CA ALA A 270 -12.42 -10.04 -3.20
C ALA A 270 -12.21 -8.52 -3.21
N ILE A 271 -11.33 -8.01 -4.07
CA ILE A 271 -11.11 -6.57 -4.29
C ILE A 271 -12.40 -5.92 -4.79
N ALA A 272 -13.08 -6.50 -5.79
CA ALA A 272 -14.32 -5.96 -6.33
C ALA A 272 -15.41 -5.87 -5.27
N ARG A 273 -15.55 -6.90 -4.43
CA ARG A 273 -16.49 -6.91 -3.31
C ARG A 273 -16.20 -5.77 -2.33
N THR A 274 -14.93 -5.50 -2.05
CA THR A 274 -14.54 -4.43 -1.12
C THR A 274 -14.70 -3.03 -1.75
N LEU A 275 -14.52 -2.91 -3.07
CA LEU A 275 -14.69 -1.64 -3.80
C LEU A 275 -16.15 -1.29 -4.11
N ALA A 276 -17.04 -2.29 -4.25
CA ALA A 276 -18.42 -2.08 -4.67
C ALA A 276 -19.22 -1.08 -3.81
N PRO A 277 -19.06 -1.04 -2.48
CA PRO A 277 -19.67 -0.02 -1.62
C PRO A 277 -19.11 1.40 -1.80
N GLU A 278 -18.08 1.59 -2.63
CA GLU A 278 -17.35 2.87 -2.81
C GLU A 278 -16.76 3.39 -1.48
N PRO A 279 -15.93 2.60 -0.79
CA PRO A 279 -15.38 3.01 0.50
C PRO A 279 -14.45 4.22 0.35
N GLN A 280 -14.42 5.06 1.38
CA GLN A 280 -13.54 6.22 1.41
C GLN A 280 -12.07 5.86 1.67
N VAL A 281 -11.85 4.73 2.32
CA VAL A 281 -10.51 4.20 2.66
C VAL A 281 -10.54 2.70 2.44
N LEU A 282 -9.49 2.17 1.81
CA LEU A 282 -9.32 0.75 1.56
C LEU A 282 -8.14 0.21 2.37
N PHE A 283 -8.44 -0.72 3.27
CA PHE A 283 -7.46 -1.44 4.09
C PHE A 283 -7.15 -2.79 3.47
N MET A 284 -5.87 -3.17 3.45
CA MET A 284 -5.45 -4.50 2.98
C MET A 284 -4.42 -5.10 3.95
N ASP A 285 -4.70 -6.31 4.43
CA ASP A 285 -3.83 -7.05 5.36
C ASP A 285 -3.16 -8.20 4.60
N GLU A 286 -1.90 -8.01 4.17
CA GLU A 286 -1.09 -8.97 3.41
C GLU A 286 -1.83 -9.65 2.22
N PRO A 287 -2.47 -8.88 1.32
CA PRO A 287 -3.39 -9.46 0.34
C PRO A 287 -2.69 -10.30 -0.75
N LEU A 288 -1.36 -10.24 -0.85
CA LEU A 288 -0.55 -10.94 -1.87
C LEU A 288 0.27 -12.12 -1.31
N SER A 289 0.23 -12.37 0.00
CA SER A 289 1.11 -13.37 0.64
C SER A 289 0.88 -14.79 0.10
N ASN A 290 -0.35 -15.13 -0.25
CA ASN A 290 -0.74 -16.49 -0.65
C ASN A 290 -0.57 -16.76 -2.16
N LEU A 291 0.00 -15.83 -2.91
CA LEU A 291 0.16 -15.93 -4.36
C LEU A 291 1.58 -16.36 -4.75
N ASP A 292 1.71 -17.01 -5.91
CA ASP A 292 3.02 -17.28 -6.51
C ASP A 292 3.69 -16.00 -7.04
N ALA A 293 4.99 -16.06 -7.30
CA ALA A 293 5.79 -14.89 -7.68
C ALA A 293 5.29 -14.17 -8.95
N LYS A 294 4.85 -14.93 -9.97
CA LYS A 294 4.38 -14.34 -11.24
C LYS A 294 3.06 -13.60 -11.01
N LEU A 295 2.16 -14.21 -10.27
CA LEU A 295 0.86 -13.61 -9.98
C LEU A 295 0.96 -12.43 -9.00
N ARG A 296 1.88 -12.46 -8.03
CA ARG A 296 2.19 -11.30 -7.17
C ARG A 296 2.57 -10.08 -8.01
N LEU A 297 3.45 -10.26 -9.01
CA LEU A 297 3.87 -9.19 -9.90
C LEU A 297 2.67 -8.59 -10.66
N GLU A 298 1.85 -9.44 -11.28
CA GLU A 298 0.64 -8.99 -11.99
C GLU A 298 -0.30 -8.19 -11.08
N MET A 299 -0.56 -8.71 -9.88
CA MET A 299 -1.50 -8.09 -8.95
C MET A 299 -0.96 -6.80 -8.33
N ARG A 300 0.37 -6.63 -8.19
CA ARG A 300 0.98 -5.34 -7.80
C ARG A 300 0.66 -4.25 -8.82
N TYR A 301 0.88 -4.53 -10.12
CA TYR A 301 0.51 -3.58 -11.18
C TYR A 301 -0.97 -3.24 -11.18
N GLU A 302 -1.83 -4.25 -10.96
CA GLU A 302 -3.28 -4.03 -10.89
C GLU A 302 -3.67 -3.18 -9.68
N LEU A 303 -3.09 -3.42 -8.50
CA LEU A 303 -3.33 -2.58 -7.31
C LEU A 303 -2.89 -1.13 -7.51
N GLN A 304 -1.75 -0.91 -8.15
CA GLN A 304 -1.28 0.43 -8.50
C GLN A 304 -2.24 1.13 -9.47
N ARG A 305 -2.71 0.43 -10.52
CA ARG A 305 -3.73 0.96 -11.44
C ARG A 305 -5.00 1.31 -10.69
N LEU A 306 -5.50 0.42 -9.83
CA LEU A 306 -6.73 0.62 -9.05
C LEU A 306 -6.64 1.83 -8.13
N HIS A 307 -5.50 2.05 -7.49
CA HIS A 307 -5.28 3.23 -6.67
C HIS A 307 -5.44 4.52 -7.49
N VAL A 308 -4.82 4.57 -8.67
CA VAL A 308 -4.90 5.72 -9.58
C VAL A 308 -6.32 5.90 -10.14
N GLU A 309 -6.98 4.83 -10.58
CA GLU A 309 -8.32 4.88 -11.18
C GLU A 309 -9.43 5.25 -10.17
N THR A 310 -9.31 4.80 -8.92
CA THR A 310 -10.35 5.04 -7.90
C THR A 310 -10.16 6.34 -7.12
N GLY A 311 -8.94 6.88 -7.05
CA GLY A 311 -8.60 7.96 -6.11
C GLY A 311 -8.65 7.54 -4.64
N SER A 312 -8.83 6.24 -4.39
CA SER A 312 -8.64 5.45 -3.15
C SER A 312 -7.56 5.91 -2.17
N THR A 313 -7.83 6.36 -0.94
CA THR A 313 -6.78 6.25 0.10
C THR A 313 -6.61 4.77 0.46
N PHE A 314 -5.40 4.22 0.23
CA PHE A 314 -5.07 2.81 0.48
C PHE A 314 -4.13 2.72 1.69
N VAL A 315 -4.42 1.81 2.61
CA VAL A 315 -3.51 1.44 3.70
C VAL A 315 -3.26 -0.06 3.62
N TYR A 316 -2.02 -0.40 3.34
CA TYR A 316 -1.57 -1.73 2.94
C TYR A 316 -0.57 -2.27 3.96
N VAL A 317 -0.77 -3.48 4.47
CA VAL A 317 0.20 -4.16 5.34
C VAL A 317 0.94 -5.21 4.54
N THR A 318 2.26 -5.23 4.67
CA THR A 318 3.11 -6.29 4.12
C THR A 318 4.37 -6.50 4.94
N HIS A 319 4.98 -7.67 4.76
CA HIS A 319 6.34 -7.97 5.18
C HIS A 319 7.32 -7.97 4.00
N ASP A 320 6.84 -7.86 2.76
CA ASP A 320 7.66 -7.79 1.56
C ASP A 320 8.09 -6.34 1.29
N GLN A 321 9.40 -6.10 1.38
CA GLN A 321 9.98 -4.78 1.12
C GLN A 321 9.74 -4.33 -0.32
N MET A 322 9.79 -5.24 -1.31
CA MET A 322 9.57 -4.89 -2.71
C MET A 322 8.14 -4.38 -2.94
N GLU A 323 7.16 -4.92 -2.22
CA GLU A 323 5.78 -4.41 -2.26
C GLU A 323 5.70 -2.98 -1.71
N ALA A 324 6.32 -2.74 -0.56
CA ALA A 324 6.37 -1.42 0.03
C ALA A 324 7.08 -0.41 -0.87
N MET A 325 8.20 -0.81 -1.48
CA MET A 325 9.02 0.06 -2.33
C MET A 325 8.34 0.41 -3.66
N THR A 326 7.50 -0.47 -4.20
CA THR A 326 6.87 -0.29 -5.52
C THR A 326 5.46 0.30 -5.46
N LEU A 327 4.68 -0.02 -4.43
CA LEU A 327 3.28 0.41 -4.32
C LEU A 327 3.11 1.70 -3.52
N ALA A 328 3.96 1.93 -2.51
CA ALA A 328 3.71 2.97 -1.54
C ALA A 328 4.07 4.36 -2.06
N THR A 329 3.21 5.32 -1.78
CA THR A 329 3.59 6.75 -1.76
C THR A 329 4.42 7.09 -0.53
N ARG A 330 4.13 6.47 0.61
CA ARG A 330 4.95 6.53 1.83
C ARG A 330 4.93 5.20 2.57
N ILE A 331 6.07 4.84 3.14
CA ILE A 331 6.26 3.65 3.96
C ILE A 331 6.26 4.07 5.42
N CYS A 332 5.42 3.42 6.21
CA CYS A 332 5.39 3.48 7.66
C CYS A 332 6.08 2.22 8.18
N LEU A 333 7.36 2.37 8.52
CA LEU A 333 8.19 1.28 9.03
C LEU A 333 8.05 1.19 10.54
N VAL A 334 7.64 0.02 11.04
CA VAL A 334 7.33 -0.22 12.44
C VAL A 334 8.19 -1.36 12.99
N ASN A 335 8.69 -1.18 14.21
CA ASN A 335 9.40 -2.22 14.95
C ASN A 335 8.92 -2.24 16.41
N ASN A 336 8.64 -3.43 16.95
CA ASN A 336 8.17 -3.62 18.33
C ASN A 336 7.03 -2.67 18.77
N GLY A 337 6.07 -2.40 17.87
CA GLY A 337 4.94 -1.50 18.13
C GLY A 337 5.27 0.00 18.06
N VAL A 338 6.50 0.37 17.72
CA VAL A 338 6.99 1.76 17.64
C VAL A 338 7.27 2.12 16.18
N LEU A 339 6.83 3.32 15.78
CA LEU A 339 7.15 3.91 14.48
C LEU A 339 8.64 4.23 14.40
N GLN A 340 9.33 3.67 13.40
CA GLN A 340 10.77 3.88 13.17
C GLN A 340 11.01 4.99 12.14
N GLN A 341 10.25 4.99 11.04
CA GLN A 341 10.33 6.01 10.00
C GLN A 341 9.03 6.07 9.20
N TYR A 342 8.63 7.27 8.80
CA TYR A 342 7.49 7.51 7.91
C TYR A 342 7.87 8.44 6.75
N ALA A 343 8.33 7.87 5.63
CA ALA A 343 8.86 8.63 4.49
C ALA A 343 8.53 7.98 3.15
N ALA A 344 8.83 8.66 2.03
CA ALA A 344 8.68 8.06 0.71
C ALA A 344 9.65 6.88 0.53
N PRO A 345 9.35 5.90 -0.34
CA PRO A 345 10.19 4.69 -0.50
C PRO A 345 11.68 4.97 -0.67
N LEU A 346 12.04 5.86 -1.60
CA LEU A 346 13.44 6.18 -1.87
C LEU A 346 14.11 6.90 -0.70
N ASP A 347 13.38 7.72 0.05
CA ASP A 347 13.92 8.37 1.26
C ASP A 347 14.20 7.36 2.38
N VAL A 348 13.34 6.34 2.54
CA VAL A 348 13.57 5.26 3.50
C VAL A 348 14.81 4.45 3.10
N TYR A 349 15.02 4.25 1.81
CA TYR A 349 16.18 3.51 1.29
C TYR A 349 17.50 4.31 1.39
N SER A 350 17.50 5.56 0.93
CA SER A 350 18.71 6.40 0.83
C SER A 350 19.06 7.11 2.13
N ARG A 351 18.06 7.47 2.93
CA ARG A 351 18.23 8.19 4.21
C ARG A 351 17.46 7.49 5.34
N PRO A 352 17.84 6.24 5.68
CA PRO A 352 17.27 5.53 6.82
C PRO A 352 17.55 6.29 8.13
N ALA A 353 16.53 6.45 8.97
CA ALA A 353 16.62 7.26 10.19
C ALA A 353 17.52 6.63 11.28
N ASN A 354 17.68 5.31 11.26
CA ASN A 354 18.47 4.56 12.22
C ASN A 354 18.97 3.22 11.62
N LEU A 355 19.85 2.54 12.36
CA LEU A 355 20.46 1.27 11.95
C LEU A 355 19.45 0.18 11.62
N PHE A 356 18.33 0.09 12.36
CA PHE A 356 17.27 -0.88 12.06
C PHE A 356 16.66 -0.60 10.68
N VAL A 357 16.36 0.65 10.35
CA VAL A 357 15.79 0.98 9.03
C VAL A 357 16.80 0.69 7.91
N ALA A 358 18.06 1.00 8.16
CA ALA A 358 19.15 0.79 7.21
C ALA A 358 19.37 -0.70 6.90
N ASP A 359 19.31 -1.55 7.92
CA ASP A 359 19.43 -3.00 7.81
C ASP A 359 18.18 -3.62 7.17
N PHE A 360 17.00 -3.19 7.64
CA PHE A 360 15.74 -3.81 7.27
C PHE A 360 15.31 -3.49 5.83
N VAL A 361 15.68 -2.34 5.27
CA VAL A 361 15.26 -1.92 3.93
C VAL A 361 16.43 -2.03 2.96
N GLY A 362 16.29 -2.90 1.96
CA GLY A 362 17.29 -3.21 0.94
C GLY A 362 17.56 -4.71 0.86
N ASN A 363 17.64 -5.24 -0.35
CA ASN A 363 18.01 -6.64 -0.59
C ASN A 363 18.97 -6.72 -1.78
N PRO A 364 20.27 -7.01 -1.58
CA PRO A 364 20.91 -7.37 -0.31
C PRO A 364 20.92 -6.26 0.74
N SER A 365 21.08 -6.62 2.02
CA SER A 365 21.11 -5.65 3.13
C SER A 365 22.33 -4.74 3.08
N MET A 366 22.25 -3.60 3.78
CA MET A 366 23.37 -2.66 3.92
C MET A 366 24.56 -3.33 4.62
N ASN A 367 25.78 -3.04 4.16
CA ASN A 367 26.98 -3.42 4.89
C ASN A 367 27.19 -2.45 6.06
N PHE A 368 27.37 -3.00 7.26
CA PHE A 368 27.81 -2.22 8.41
C PHE A 368 29.28 -2.45 8.67
N VAL A 369 29.99 -1.35 8.91
CA VAL A 369 31.41 -1.36 9.26
C VAL A 369 31.59 -0.52 10.52
N ASP A 370 32.13 -1.15 11.57
CA ASP A 370 32.52 -0.42 12.77
C ASP A 370 33.65 0.56 12.43
N ALA A 371 33.50 1.78 12.91
CA ALA A 371 34.43 2.86 12.64
C ALA A 371 34.77 3.60 13.92
N LYS A 372 36.04 3.93 14.12
CA LYS A 372 36.49 4.71 15.27
C LYS A 372 37.26 5.95 14.85
N GLY A 373 36.94 7.09 15.44
CA GLY A 373 37.72 8.31 15.22
C GLY A 373 37.06 9.60 15.69
N ALA A 374 37.46 10.72 15.08
CA ALA A 374 37.10 12.05 15.54
C ALA A 374 36.86 13.03 14.38
N GLN A 375 36.07 14.07 14.65
CA GLN A 375 35.80 15.13 13.70
C GLN A 375 37.01 16.08 13.58
N ALA A 376 37.46 16.31 12.36
CA ALA A 376 38.49 17.28 12.02
C ALA A 376 37.92 18.71 11.95
N ALA A 377 38.81 19.71 11.94
CA ALA A 377 38.42 21.13 11.94
C ALA A 377 37.68 21.57 10.66
N ASP A 378 37.83 20.85 9.56
CA ASP A 378 37.13 21.09 8.29
C ASP A 378 35.72 20.47 8.26
N GLY A 379 35.30 19.81 9.35
CA GLY A 379 33.98 19.16 9.49
C GLY A 379 33.95 17.70 9.04
N SER A 380 35.01 17.21 8.38
CA SER A 380 35.15 15.79 8.04
C SER A 380 35.42 14.93 9.27
N VAL A 381 35.25 13.62 9.16
CA VAL A 381 35.51 12.67 10.24
C VAL A 381 36.62 11.73 9.80
N GLU A 382 37.74 11.75 10.51
CA GLU A 382 38.82 10.80 10.31
C GLU A 382 38.46 9.50 11.02
N LEU A 383 38.49 8.37 10.32
CA LEU A 383 38.02 7.08 10.78
C LEU A 383 39.07 6.00 10.56
N ASN A 384 39.13 5.07 11.50
CA ASN A 384 39.77 3.77 11.34
C ASN A 384 38.66 2.72 11.19
N ILE A 385 38.72 1.94 10.10
CA ILE A 385 37.71 0.96 9.70
C ILE A 385 38.39 -0.36 9.32
N LEU A 386 37.63 -1.46 9.29
CA LEU A 386 38.09 -2.77 8.77
C LEU A 386 39.48 -3.20 9.30
N ASP A 387 39.68 -3.08 10.62
CA ASP A 387 40.93 -3.40 11.33
C ASP A 387 42.20 -2.71 10.79
N GLY A 388 42.13 -1.39 10.61
CA GLY A 388 43.33 -0.56 10.39
C GLY A 388 43.31 0.32 9.13
N VAL A 389 42.28 0.21 8.30
CA VAL A 389 42.12 1.04 7.10
C VAL A 389 41.77 2.46 7.52
N LYS A 390 42.61 3.42 7.15
CA LYS A 390 42.34 4.83 7.38
C LYS A 390 41.40 5.37 6.31
N ALA A 391 40.35 6.05 6.75
CA ALA A 391 39.38 6.67 5.88
C ALA A 391 39.00 8.06 6.38
N LYS A 392 38.58 8.92 5.45
CA LYS A 392 38.04 10.24 5.73
C LYS A 392 36.59 10.28 5.24
N PHE A 393 35.66 10.44 6.17
CA PHE A 393 34.25 10.66 5.86
C PHE A 393 34.00 12.16 5.65
N VAL A 394 33.45 12.53 4.51
CA VAL A 394 33.13 13.92 4.17
C VAL A 394 31.61 14.06 4.11
N PRO A 395 30.97 14.73 5.09
CA PRO A 395 29.53 14.95 5.12
C PRO A 395 29.04 15.76 3.91
N ASN A 396 27.85 15.43 3.40
CA ASN A 396 27.21 16.21 2.33
C ASN A 396 26.73 17.59 2.79
N GLU A 397 26.40 17.73 4.08
CA GLU A 397 25.92 18.95 4.71
C GLU A 397 26.88 19.35 5.85
N PRO A 398 27.04 20.65 6.17
CA PRO A 398 27.87 21.08 7.29
C PRO A 398 27.47 20.37 8.58
N LEU A 399 28.40 19.60 9.15
CA LEU A 399 28.16 18.77 10.32
C LEU A 399 29.01 19.25 11.49
N LYS A 400 28.41 19.37 12.67
CA LYS A 400 29.12 19.45 13.95
C LYS A 400 28.61 18.35 14.86
N ILE A 401 29.44 17.34 15.08
CA ILE A 401 29.02 16.14 15.82
C ILE A 401 28.66 16.48 17.27
N SER A 402 29.35 17.45 17.88
CA SER A 402 29.04 17.91 19.24
C SER A 402 27.63 18.51 19.37
N GLU A 403 27.21 19.34 18.41
CA GLU A 403 25.86 19.93 18.38
C GLU A 403 24.81 18.83 18.12
N TRP A 404 25.08 17.91 17.19
CA TRP A 404 24.20 16.76 16.92
C TRP A 404 24.00 15.88 18.17
N ARG A 405 25.08 15.60 18.92
CA ARG A 405 25.03 14.82 20.17
C ARG A 405 24.23 15.50 21.26
N ALA A 406 24.40 16.81 21.41
CA ALA A 406 23.64 17.57 22.40
C ALA A 406 22.13 17.48 22.13
N GLU A 407 21.69 17.54 20.87
CA GLU A 407 20.27 17.37 20.53
C GLU A 407 19.80 15.93 20.75
N ARG A 408 20.59 14.92 20.36
CA ARG A 408 20.30 13.50 20.64
C ARG A 408 20.11 13.25 22.16
N ASP A 409 21.03 13.73 22.99
CA ASP A 409 21.00 13.51 24.43
C ASP A 409 19.81 14.20 25.09
N LYS A 410 19.45 15.40 24.58
CA LYS A 410 18.24 16.12 24.98
C LYS A 410 16.97 15.36 24.60
N GLU A 411 16.85 14.86 23.37
CA GLU A 411 15.71 14.05 22.94
C GLU A 411 15.56 12.76 23.79
N GLU A 412 16.68 12.12 24.13
CA GLU A 412 16.68 10.93 24.99
C GLU A 412 16.23 11.27 26.42
N ALA A 413 16.69 12.40 26.96
CA ALA A 413 16.26 12.90 28.27
C ALA A 413 14.77 13.27 28.27
N ASP A 414 14.28 13.95 27.25
CA ASP A 414 12.87 14.32 27.09
C ASP A 414 11.97 13.08 27.00
N LYS A 415 12.41 12.04 26.26
CA LYS A 415 11.69 10.75 26.18
C LYS A 415 11.63 10.05 27.54
N LYS A 416 12.75 9.99 28.27
CA LYS A 416 12.80 9.40 29.62
C LYS A 416 11.91 10.17 30.59
N GLU A 417 11.91 11.50 30.51
CA GLU A 417 11.05 12.35 31.34
C GLU A 417 9.57 12.13 31.01
N PHE A 418 9.21 12.06 29.72
CA PHE A 418 7.87 11.75 29.27
C PHE A 418 7.40 10.37 29.78
N GLU A 419 8.24 9.34 29.67
CA GLU A 419 7.94 8.01 30.19
C GLU A 419 7.79 8.01 31.72
N ARG A 420 8.66 8.72 32.45
CA ARG A 420 8.56 8.90 33.91
C ARG A 420 7.23 9.55 34.29
N GLN A 421 6.85 10.63 33.63
CA GLN A 421 5.57 11.31 33.85
C GLN A 421 4.38 10.42 33.48
N ARG A 422 4.49 9.63 32.40
CA ARG A 422 3.47 8.65 32.00
C ARG A 422 3.25 7.62 33.10
N LEU A 423 4.33 7.07 33.66
CA LEU A 423 4.28 6.06 34.73
C LEU A 423 3.72 6.60 36.06
N MET A 424 3.80 7.92 36.30
CA MET A 424 3.18 8.56 37.46
C MET A 424 1.66 8.72 37.34
N LYS A 425 1.07 8.59 36.15
CA LYS A 425 -0.38 8.71 35.95
C LYS A 425 -1.13 7.52 36.55
N LYS A 426 -2.30 7.78 37.14
CA LYS A 426 -3.17 6.74 37.72
C LYS A 426 -3.63 5.76 36.63
N GLY A 427 -3.32 4.47 36.80
CA GLY A 427 -3.65 3.42 35.82
C GLY A 427 -2.58 3.16 34.76
N ALA A 428 -1.41 3.81 34.87
CA ALA A 428 -0.26 3.53 34.01
C ALA A 428 0.23 2.09 34.18
N VAL A 429 0.68 1.50 33.08
CA VAL A 429 1.20 0.14 33.05
C VAL A 429 2.61 0.15 32.49
N GLU A 430 3.50 -0.51 33.21
CA GLU A 430 4.89 -0.73 32.78
C GLU A 430 4.92 -1.72 31.61
N LYS A 431 5.66 -1.35 30.56
CA LYS A 431 5.80 -2.13 29.34
C LYS A 431 6.73 -3.32 29.59
N SER A 432 6.27 -4.53 29.26
CA SER A 432 7.07 -5.75 29.43
C SER A 432 8.04 -6.03 28.29
N ASN A 433 7.71 -5.62 27.06
CA ASN A 433 8.59 -5.75 25.90
C ASN A 433 9.54 -4.54 25.82
N LYS A 434 10.85 -4.76 25.96
CA LYS A 434 11.84 -3.69 25.95
C LYS A 434 12.08 -3.15 24.54
N ASP A 435 12.30 -1.85 24.44
CA ASP A 435 12.84 -1.22 23.24
C ASP A 435 14.36 -1.22 23.39
N GLU A 436 15.02 -2.19 22.77
CA GLU A 436 16.48 -2.31 22.77
C GLU A 436 17.07 -1.60 21.55
N VAL A 437 18.30 -1.09 21.69
CA VAL A 437 19.04 -0.58 20.54
C VAL A 437 19.25 -1.74 19.58
N PHE A 438 18.94 -1.51 18.30
CA PHE A 438 19.03 -2.55 17.29
C PHE A 438 20.46 -3.09 17.19
N LYS A 439 20.59 -4.41 17.37
CA LYS A 439 21.85 -5.13 17.18
C LYS A 439 22.01 -5.41 15.69
N TYR A 440 22.79 -4.57 15.02
CA TYR A 440 23.21 -4.81 13.64
C TYR A 440 24.31 -5.87 13.60
N HIS A 441 24.48 -6.50 12.45
CA HIS A 441 25.44 -7.57 12.26
C HIS A 441 26.56 -7.14 11.32
N VAL A 442 27.81 -7.20 11.80
CA VAL A 442 29.02 -7.04 10.98
C VAL A 442 29.47 -8.42 10.52
N GLN A 443 29.37 -8.68 9.22
CA GLN A 443 29.70 -9.99 8.68
C GLN A 443 31.22 -10.25 8.73
N LYS A 444 31.61 -11.38 9.30
CA LYS A 444 33.00 -11.85 9.40
C LYS A 444 33.13 -13.27 8.82
N VAL A 445 34.35 -13.65 8.44
CA VAL A 445 34.63 -14.97 7.85
C VAL A 445 34.49 -16.09 8.87
N GLU A 446 34.92 -15.83 10.11
CA GLU A 446 34.67 -16.71 11.24
C GLU A 446 33.66 -16.03 12.16
N GLU A 447 32.46 -16.61 12.26
CA GLU A 447 31.45 -16.16 13.21
C GLU A 447 31.78 -16.75 14.58
N GLN A 448 32.16 -15.88 15.51
CA GLN A 448 32.21 -16.23 16.93
C GLN A 448 30.84 -15.95 17.54
N ASP A 449 30.43 -16.76 18.51
CA ASP A 449 29.15 -16.57 19.19
C ASP A 449 29.23 -15.29 20.06
N GLU A 450 28.79 -14.16 19.49
CA GLU A 450 28.81 -12.85 20.14
C GLU A 450 28.01 -12.83 21.46
N SER A 451 27.11 -13.80 21.67
CA SER A 451 26.37 -13.96 22.94
C SER A 451 27.27 -14.35 24.12
N LEU A 452 28.51 -14.79 23.85
CA LEU A 452 29.51 -15.20 24.84
C LEU A 452 30.58 -14.12 25.11
N MET A 453 30.51 -12.97 24.43
CA MET A 453 31.45 -11.86 24.59
C MET A 453 30.89 -10.76 25.49
N ASP A 454 31.76 -10.10 26.25
CA ASP A 454 31.40 -8.90 27.00
C ASP A 454 31.00 -7.77 26.02
N GLU A 455 29.89 -7.09 26.29
CA GLU A 455 29.48 -5.95 25.46
C GLU A 455 30.55 -4.84 25.54
N PRO A 456 31.09 -4.39 24.39
CA PRO A 456 32.16 -3.40 24.38
C PRO A 456 31.67 -2.07 24.98
N VAL A 457 32.55 -1.39 25.71
CA VAL A 457 32.26 -0.04 26.22
C VAL A 457 32.21 0.92 25.04
N ILE A 458 30.99 1.31 24.65
CA ILE A 458 30.76 2.26 23.57
C ILE A 458 31.19 3.65 24.02
N THR A 459 32.08 4.26 23.25
CA THR A 459 32.58 5.61 23.44
C THR A 459 31.99 6.56 22.41
N ASP A 460 32.19 7.84 22.68
CA ASP A 460 31.86 8.95 21.79
C ASP A 460 32.83 9.03 20.57
N GLU A 461 33.72 8.07 20.39
CA GLU A 461 34.55 7.96 19.18
C GLU A 461 34.10 6.81 18.29
N ASP A 462 33.12 6.03 18.74
CA ASP A 462 32.63 4.85 18.01
C ASP A 462 31.43 5.23 17.13
N PHE A 463 31.55 4.89 15.86
CA PHE A 463 30.58 5.12 14.80
C PHE A 463 30.30 3.83 14.05
N VAL A 464 29.24 3.85 13.25
CA VAL A 464 28.94 2.78 12.31
C VAL A 464 28.80 3.39 10.93
N LEU A 465 29.57 2.89 9.96
CA LEU A 465 29.38 3.22 8.57
C LEU A 465 28.38 2.25 7.95
N GLY A 466 27.37 2.80 7.30
CA GLY A 466 26.44 2.08 6.45
C GLY A 466 26.81 2.27 4.98
N ILE A 467 27.17 1.18 4.31
CA ILE A 467 27.58 1.17 2.90
C ILE A 467 26.65 0.23 2.13
N ARG A 468 25.87 0.80 1.22
CA ARG A 468 24.98 0.01 0.36
C ARG A 468 25.80 -0.90 -0.57
N PRO A 469 25.34 -2.13 -0.89
CA PRO A 469 26.09 -3.03 -1.76
C PRO A 469 26.45 -2.47 -3.13
N GLU A 470 25.57 -1.66 -3.72
CA GLU A 470 25.79 -0.98 -5.01
C GLU A 470 26.82 0.17 -4.94
N ALA A 471 27.24 0.58 -3.74
CA ALA A 471 28.29 1.58 -3.53
C ALA A 471 29.71 0.98 -3.56
N ILE A 472 29.83 -0.35 -3.57
CA ILE A 472 31.11 -1.05 -3.59
C ILE A 472 31.33 -1.61 -4.99
N ASP A 473 32.35 -1.11 -5.69
CA ASP A 473 32.68 -1.56 -7.05
C ASP A 473 34.06 -2.22 -7.10
N ILE A 474 34.27 -3.14 -8.04
CA ILE A 474 35.57 -3.76 -8.29
C ILE A 474 36.32 -2.94 -9.33
N GLU A 475 37.44 -2.35 -8.92
CA GLU A 475 38.28 -1.53 -9.79
C GLU A 475 39.73 -1.95 -9.73
N PRO A 476 40.46 -2.03 -10.86
CA PRO A 476 41.88 -2.41 -10.85
C PRO A 476 42.75 -1.54 -9.92
N ASN A 477 42.41 -0.25 -9.83
CA ASN A 477 43.11 0.75 -9.00
C ASN A 477 42.39 1.05 -7.68
N GLY A 478 41.47 0.17 -7.24
CA GLY A 478 40.79 0.31 -5.96
C GLY A 478 41.77 0.34 -4.79
N LYS A 479 41.41 1.06 -3.72
CA LYS A 479 42.30 1.30 -2.57
C LYS A 479 42.22 0.23 -1.50
N ILE A 480 41.21 -0.63 -1.55
CA ILE A 480 41.03 -1.72 -0.58
C ILE A 480 41.26 -3.04 -1.32
N ASN A 481 42.28 -3.80 -0.88
CA ASN A 481 42.52 -5.15 -1.38
C ASN A 481 41.44 -6.08 -0.84
N THR A 482 40.93 -6.96 -1.69
CA THR A 482 39.90 -7.92 -1.32
C THR A 482 40.10 -9.25 -2.03
N LYS A 483 39.44 -10.29 -1.52
CA LYS A 483 39.35 -11.60 -2.18
C LYS A 483 37.90 -11.96 -2.40
N ILE A 484 37.56 -12.42 -3.60
CA ILE A 484 36.19 -12.84 -3.92
C ILE A 484 35.90 -14.11 -3.13
N TYR A 485 35.07 -14.00 -2.09
CA TYR A 485 34.70 -15.10 -1.21
C TYR A 485 33.52 -15.89 -1.77
N GLY A 486 32.57 -15.20 -2.41
CA GLY A 486 31.42 -15.79 -3.07
C GLY A 486 30.94 -14.93 -4.22
N ALA A 487 30.34 -15.56 -5.23
CA ALA A 487 29.77 -14.88 -6.39
C ALA A 487 28.45 -15.53 -6.78
N MET A 488 27.41 -14.71 -6.96
CA MET A 488 26.07 -15.13 -7.36
C MET A 488 25.64 -14.30 -8.57
N PRO A 489 25.88 -14.77 -9.81
CA PRO A 489 25.36 -14.11 -11.00
C PRO A 489 23.86 -14.33 -11.11
N THR A 490 23.08 -13.25 -11.15
CA THR A 490 21.60 -13.29 -11.24
C THR A 490 21.08 -12.88 -12.62
N GLY A 491 21.99 -12.60 -13.57
CA GLY A 491 21.71 -12.27 -14.96
C GLY A 491 22.12 -10.83 -15.28
N MET A 492 21.35 -9.85 -14.80
CA MET A 492 21.63 -8.42 -15.03
C MET A 492 22.66 -7.83 -14.07
N GLU A 493 22.89 -8.53 -12.96
CA GLU A 493 23.83 -8.15 -11.91
C GLU A 493 24.51 -9.41 -11.33
N SER A 494 25.60 -9.18 -10.60
CA SER A 494 26.27 -10.19 -9.80
C SER A 494 26.37 -9.70 -8.37
N THR A 495 25.80 -10.47 -7.44
CA THR A 495 26.02 -10.23 -6.01
C THR A 495 27.30 -10.94 -5.59
N LEU A 496 28.25 -10.19 -5.05
CA LEU A 496 29.56 -10.69 -4.62
C LEU A 496 29.68 -10.58 -3.10
N LYS A 497 30.30 -11.59 -2.49
CA LYS A 497 30.82 -11.54 -1.13
C LYS A 497 32.32 -11.33 -1.19
N LEU A 498 32.80 -10.27 -0.59
CA LEU A 498 34.17 -9.76 -0.71
C LEU A 498 34.84 -9.83 0.66
N LYS A 499 35.93 -10.59 0.76
CA LYS A 499 36.71 -10.74 1.99
C LYS A 499 37.77 -9.65 2.10
N VAL A 500 37.65 -8.80 3.12
CA VAL A 500 38.63 -7.77 3.47
C VAL A 500 39.13 -8.03 4.89
N GLY A 501 40.36 -8.52 5.03
CA GLY A 501 40.84 -9.03 6.31
C GLY A 501 39.94 -10.17 6.80
N ASP A 502 39.38 -10.02 7.99
CA ASP A 502 38.41 -10.96 8.57
C ASP A 502 36.94 -10.59 8.31
N PHE A 503 36.68 -9.47 7.63
CA PHE A 503 35.35 -8.98 7.31
C PHE A 503 34.84 -9.49 5.95
N LEU A 504 33.53 -9.60 5.84
CA LEU A 504 32.82 -9.88 4.59
C LEU A 504 31.94 -8.68 4.22
N LEU A 505 32.17 -8.13 3.03
CA LEU A 505 31.33 -7.08 2.44
C LEU A 505 30.53 -7.66 1.28
N THR A 506 29.30 -7.21 1.14
CA THR A 506 28.42 -7.55 0.01
C THR A 506 28.49 -6.43 -1.02
N SER A 507 28.76 -6.77 -2.27
CA SER A 507 28.74 -5.84 -3.40
C SER A 507 27.74 -6.31 -4.45
N VAL A 508 27.10 -5.37 -5.15
CA VAL A 508 26.25 -5.66 -6.31
C VAL A 508 26.85 -4.94 -7.52
N ILE A 509 27.28 -5.71 -8.52
CA ILE A 509 27.89 -5.19 -9.74
C ILE A 509 26.96 -5.45 -10.93
N PHE A 510 26.65 -4.40 -11.68
CA PHE A 510 25.83 -4.51 -12.88
C PHE A 510 26.63 -4.98 -14.10
N GLY A 511 26.01 -5.82 -14.93
CA GLY A 511 26.58 -6.32 -16.17
C GLY A 511 27.00 -7.79 -16.14
N ASN A 512 27.56 -8.26 -17.26
CA ASN A 512 27.81 -9.68 -17.52
C ASN A 512 29.25 -10.12 -17.23
N SER A 513 29.87 -9.54 -16.20
CA SER A 513 31.22 -9.91 -15.77
C SER A 513 31.19 -11.20 -14.95
N ILE A 514 32.07 -12.15 -15.27
CA ILE A 514 32.21 -13.39 -14.49
C ILE A 514 33.32 -13.20 -13.48
N TYR A 515 32.99 -13.42 -12.20
CA TYR A 515 33.92 -13.33 -11.08
C TYR A 515 34.20 -14.71 -10.52
N LEU A 516 35.48 -15.04 -10.32
CA LEU A 516 35.89 -16.35 -9.81
C LEU A 516 36.10 -16.31 -8.30
N ILE A 517 35.57 -17.30 -7.60
CA ILE A 517 35.81 -17.46 -6.16
C ILE A 517 37.31 -17.69 -5.92
N GLY A 518 37.86 -16.99 -4.94
CA GLY A 518 39.27 -17.00 -4.58
C GLY A 518 40.15 -16.10 -5.43
N GLN A 519 39.59 -15.36 -6.38
CA GLN A 519 40.32 -14.33 -7.13
C GLN A 519 40.62 -13.12 -6.23
N ASP A 520 41.84 -12.60 -6.33
CA ASP A 520 42.22 -11.32 -5.73
C ASP A 520 41.68 -10.17 -6.59
N ALA A 521 41.15 -9.15 -5.94
CA ALA A 521 40.60 -7.97 -6.56
C ALA A 521 40.83 -6.74 -5.67
N ASN A 522 40.63 -5.56 -6.25
CA ASN A 522 40.64 -4.31 -5.51
C ASN A 522 39.25 -3.69 -5.60
N ILE A 523 38.81 -3.05 -4.52
CA ILE A 523 37.54 -2.34 -4.47
C ILE A 523 37.73 -0.87 -4.15
N ASP A 524 36.74 -0.09 -4.58
CA ASP A 524 36.55 1.29 -4.18
C ASP A 524 35.12 1.48 -3.66
N ILE A 525 34.96 2.37 -2.69
CA ILE A 525 33.65 2.72 -2.12
C ILE A 525 33.26 4.07 -2.72
N LYS A 526 32.25 4.05 -3.58
CA LYS A 526 31.81 5.20 -4.37
C LYS A 526 30.42 5.66 -3.98
N GLY A 527 30.13 6.91 -4.34
CA GLY A 527 28.82 7.52 -4.13
C GLY A 527 28.83 8.53 -2.99
N LYS A 528 27.73 9.28 -2.89
CA LYS A 528 27.54 10.36 -1.92
C LYS A 528 26.61 9.96 -0.77
N ASP A 529 26.13 8.72 -0.76
CA ASP A 529 25.13 8.22 0.18
C ASP A 529 25.75 7.16 1.12
N ILE A 530 27.03 7.32 1.46
CA ILE A 530 27.62 6.57 2.57
C ILE A 530 27.09 7.18 3.86
N LEU A 531 26.59 6.34 4.75
CA LEU A 531 25.86 6.80 5.93
C LEU A 531 26.71 6.64 7.18
N LEU A 532 26.79 7.70 7.99
CA LEU A 532 27.43 7.68 9.29
C LEU A 532 26.36 7.62 10.39
N PHE A 533 26.41 6.60 11.23
CA PHE A 533 25.52 6.42 12.37
C PHE A 533 26.28 6.54 13.69
N ASP A 534 25.57 7.00 14.72
CA ASP A 534 26.06 7.01 16.10
C ASP A 534 25.95 5.60 16.70
N ARG A 535 27.06 5.05 17.19
CA ARG A 535 27.09 3.69 17.74
C ARG A 535 26.19 3.52 18.97
N ARG A 536 26.05 4.59 19.77
CA ARG A 536 25.31 4.59 21.04
C ARG A 536 23.79 4.56 20.84
N SER A 537 23.25 5.44 20.00
CA SER A 537 21.81 5.54 19.74
C SER A 537 21.33 4.77 18.52
N GLY A 538 22.25 4.42 17.61
CA GLY A 538 21.93 3.86 16.30
C GLY A 538 21.26 4.84 15.33
N LYS A 539 21.16 6.13 15.67
CA LYS A 539 20.56 7.16 14.80
C LYS A 539 21.53 7.59 13.70
N LEU A 540 20.97 7.97 12.55
CA LEU A 540 21.74 8.55 11.45
C LEU A 540 22.28 9.93 11.87
N ILE A 541 23.59 10.13 11.68
CA ILE A 541 24.27 11.42 11.85
C ILE A 541 24.22 12.20 10.54
N SER A 542 24.75 11.63 9.46
CA SER A 542 24.81 12.28 8.15
C SER A 542 25.05 11.27 7.02
N GLY A 543 24.63 11.62 5.81
CA GLY A 543 25.17 11.04 4.57
C GLY A 543 26.41 11.79 4.08
N GLY A 544 27.24 11.13 3.28
CA GLY A 544 28.49 11.70 2.78
C GLY A 544 29.25 10.78 1.83
N THR A 545 30.47 11.18 1.51
CA THR A 545 31.43 10.37 0.74
C THR A 545 32.48 9.78 1.68
N LEU A 546 33.04 8.62 1.31
CA LEU A 546 34.13 7.99 2.05
C LEU A 546 35.39 7.97 1.20
N GLU A 547 36.44 8.65 1.65
CA GLU A 547 37.75 8.67 0.99
C GLU A 547 38.71 7.74 1.72
N ILE A 548 39.14 6.67 1.06
CA ILE A 548 40.17 5.77 1.61
C ILE A 548 41.56 6.41 1.45
N MET A 549 42.37 6.41 2.51
CA MET A 549 43.67 7.10 2.57
C MET A 549 44.87 6.22 2.24
#